data_AF-A0A7C7R6F4-F1
#
_entry.id   AF-A0A7C7R6F4-F1
#
_cell.length_a   1.000
_cell.length_b   1.000
_cell.length_c   1.000
_cell.angle_alpha   90.00
_cell.angle_beta   90.00
_cell.angle_gamma   90.00
#
_symmetry.space_group_name_H-M   'P 1'
#
loop_
_entity.id
_entity.type
_entity.pdbx_description
1 polymer ?
#
loop_
_entity_poly.entity_id
_entity_poly.type
_entity_poly.pdbx_seq_one_letter_code
_entity_poly.pdbx_strand_id
1 'polypeptide(L)'
;MNTRFSLRVGSADLFGWGWSSWLFFPFGLWMARKNRQSWPVLAVFGSLVLVYLAYWVGAWLFGPRYYFEGLYSLTLLTALGVFSAAGWPVKRRPWPRRRGWRPLAVTALLALLVGLNVAFYLPLRLGGMRGLYTIRRSRLAPFLSAEAQRLTPALVIVDTEHWMPYGNLLVLEDPWLTTPWIFAWSRGAGPDLRVAQAFPDRTIIRYNPEEPYRFVIWRYPQR
;
A
#
# COMPACT_ATOMS: atom_id res chain seq x y z
N MET A 1 -4.92 -18.42 -13.02
CA MET A 1 -5.18 -18.81 -11.61
C MET A 1 -5.05 -17.63 -10.62
N ASN A 2 -4.12 -16.67 -10.80
CA ASN A 2 -3.91 -15.54 -9.87
C ASN A 2 -5.06 -14.52 -9.74
N THR A 3 -5.84 -14.28 -10.80
CA THR A 3 -6.89 -13.25 -10.80
C THR A 3 -8.07 -13.61 -9.90
N ARG A 4 -8.49 -14.89 -9.87
CA ARG A 4 -9.59 -15.36 -9.01
C ARG A 4 -9.25 -15.25 -7.53
N PHE A 5 -8.00 -15.55 -7.14
CA PHE A 5 -7.55 -15.41 -5.77
C PHE A 5 -7.44 -13.93 -5.36
N SER A 6 -6.86 -13.09 -6.22
CA SER A 6 -6.74 -11.64 -5.96
C SER A 6 -8.10 -10.95 -5.86
N LEU A 7 -9.06 -11.33 -6.71
CA LEU A 7 -10.45 -10.84 -6.64
C LEU A 7 -11.16 -11.32 -5.38
N ARG A 8 -10.93 -12.57 -4.96
CA ARG A 8 -11.54 -13.14 -3.74
C ARG A 8 -11.01 -12.51 -2.46
N VAL A 9 -9.71 -12.19 -2.42
CA VAL A 9 -9.11 -11.45 -1.31
C VAL A 9 -9.59 -10.00 -1.32
N GLY A 10 -9.53 -9.33 -2.49
CA GLY A 10 -9.99 -7.95 -2.64
C GLY A 10 -11.48 -7.74 -2.35
N SER A 11 -12.34 -8.72 -2.68
CA SER A 11 -13.79 -8.62 -2.41
C SER A 11 -14.13 -8.74 -0.92
N ALA A 12 -13.32 -9.46 -0.14
CA ALA A 12 -13.45 -9.55 1.31
C ALA A 12 -12.83 -8.34 2.03
N ASP A 13 -11.82 -7.73 1.41
CA ASP A 13 -11.00 -6.68 2.01
C ASP A 13 -11.58 -5.26 1.86
N LEU A 14 -12.63 -5.06 1.04
CA LEU A 14 -13.15 -3.72 0.65
C LEU A 14 -13.41 -2.78 1.84
N PHE A 15 -14.17 -3.23 2.84
CA PHE A 15 -14.36 -2.52 4.12
C PHE A 15 -13.78 -3.32 5.30
N GLY A 16 -13.10 -4.44 5.01
CA GLY A 16 -12.64 -5.40 6.01
C GLY A 16 -13.76 -6.00 6.86
N TRP A 17 -14.96 -6.11 6.29
CA TRP A 17 -16.10 -6.86 6.86
C TRP A 17 -16.23 -8.26 6.22
N GLY A 18 -15.21 -8.70 5.49
CA GLY A 18 -15.29 -9.90 4.66
C GLY A 18 -16.34 -9.76 3.57
N TRP A 19 -17.08 -10.85 3.31
CA TRP A 19 -18.16 -10.87 2.32
C TRP A 19 -19.32 -9.92 2.64
N SER A 20 -19.48 -9.51 3.90
CA SER A 20 -20.51 -8.55 4.30
C SER A 20 -20.27 -7.13 3.77
N SER A 21 -19.10 -6.85 3.19
CA SER A 21 -18.81 -5.60 2.48
C SER A 21 -19.79 -5.29 1.35
N TRP A 22 -20.45 -6.32 0.81
CA TRP A 22 -21.41 -6.21 -0.30
C TRP A 22 -22.87 -6.10 0.16
N LEU A 23 -23.13 -6.13 1.47
CA LEU A 23 -24.49 -6.16 2.03
C LEU A 23 -25.36 -4.97 1.57
N PHE A 24 -24.77 -3.78 1.49
CA PHE A 24 -25.49 -2.56 1.11
C PHE A 24 -25.54 -2.30 -0.40
N PHE A 25 -24.80 -3.06 -1.21
CA PHE A 25 -24.70 -2.82 -2.65
C PHE A 25 -26.05 -2.94 -3.39
N PRO A 26 -26.88 -3.98 -3.15
CA PRO A 26 -28.18 -4.09 -3.82
C PRO A 26 -29.08 -2.86 -3.55
N PHE A 27 -29.06 -2.36 -2.31
CA PHE A 27 -29.82 -1.16 -1.92
C PHE A 27 -29.28 0.10 -2.59
N GLY A 28 -27.96 0.22 -2.69
CA GLY A 28 -27.28 1.32 -3.37
C GLY A 28 -27.60 1.33 -4.87
N LEU A 29 -27.49 0.18 -5.53
CA LEU A 29 -27.74 0.03 -6.96
C LEU A 29 -29.22 0.30 -7.30
N TRP A 30 -30.14 -0.19 -6.46
CA TRP A 30 -31.57 0.07 -6.60
C TRP A 30 -31.90 1.56 -6.51
N MET A 31 -31.15 2.33 -5.72
CA MET A 31 -31.33 3.77 -5.61
C MET A 31 -30.63 4.53 -6.75
N ALA A 32 -29.43 4.10 -7.12
CA ALA A 32 -28.63 4.67 -8.20
C ALA A 32 -29.32 4.56 -9.58
N ARG A 33 -30.12 3.50 -9.81
CA ARG A 33 -30.83 3.29 -11.10
C ARG A 33 -31.69 4.49 -11.54
N LYS A 34 -32.19 5.28 -10.58
CA LYS A 34 -33.05 6.45 -10.84
C LYS A 34 -32.25 7.72 -11.10
N ASN A 35 -30.94 7.73 -10.84
CA ASN A 35 -30.08 8.90 -10.98
C ASN A 35 -29.07 8.69 -12.12
N ARG A 36 -29.30 9.35 -13.26
CA ARG A 36 -28.40 9.26 -14.41
C ARG A 36 -26.97 9.70 -14.10
N GLN A 37 -26.80 10.65 -13.18
CA GLN A 37 -25.49 11.17 -12.78
C GLN A 37 -24.66 10.17 -11.95
N SER A 38 -25.29 9.13 -11.39
CA SER A 38 -24.57 8.10 -10.64
C SER A 38 -23.83 7.12 -11.56
N TRP A 39 -24.25 6.95 -12.81
CA TRP A 39 -23.64 5.98 -13.73
C TRP A 39 -22.20 6.30 -14.13
N PRO A 40 -21.81 7.54 -14.48
CA PRO A 40 -20.41 7.87 -14.74
C PRO A 40 -19.51 7.57 -13.53
N VAL A 41 -19.98 7.86 -12.32
CA VAL A 41 -19.26 7.59 -11.08
C VAL A 41 -19.06 6.08 -10.88
N LEU A 42 -20.08 5.26 -11.12
CA LEU A 42 -20.00 3.81 -11.02
C LEU A 42 -19.21 3.16 -12.16
N ALA A 43 -19.22 3.78 -13.34
CA ALA A 43 -18.53 3.29 -14.52
C ALA A 43 -17.01 3.23 -14.31
N VAL A 44 -16.43 4.09 -13.46
CA VAL A 44 -14.98 4.05 -13.16
C VAL A 44 -14.57 2.73 -12.50
N PHE A 45 -15.33 2.26 -11.51
CA PHE A 45 -15.07 0.93 -10.95
C PHE A 45 -15.28 -0.17 -12.00
N GLY A 46 -16.34 -0.09 -12.79
CA GLY A 46 -16.62 -1.05 -13.86
C GLY A 46 -15.50 -1.11 -14.91
N SER A 47 -15.01 0.03 -15.39
CA SER A 47 -13.92 0.12 -16.37
C SER A 47 -12.61 -0.39 -15.79
N LEU A 48 -12.31 -0.07 -14.52
CA LEU A 48 -11.14 -0.60 -13.84
C LEU A 48 -11.19 -2.12 -13.74
N VAL A 49 -12.33 -2.70 -13.36
CA VAL A 49 -12.50 -4.16 -13.33
C VAL A 49 -12.25 -4.75 -14.72
N LEU A 50 -12.84 -4.18 -15.78
CA LEU A 50 -12.66 -4.67 -17.15
C LEU A 50 -11.20 -4.61 -17.62
N VAL A 51 -10.51 -3.48 -17.40
CA VAL A 51 -9.09 -3.34 -17.71
C VAL A 51 -8.26 -4.32 -16.89
N TYR A 52 -8.61 -4.51 -15.61
CA TYR A 52 -7.89 -5.42 -14.73
C TYR A 52 -8.08 -6.90 -15.10
N LEU A 53 -9.19 -7.27 -15.74
CA LEU A 53 -9.37 -8.63 -16.29
C LEU A 53 -8.34 -8.95 -17.38
N ALA A 54 -7.89 -7.93 -18.13
CA ALA A 54 -6.82 -8.06 -19.12
C ALA A 54 -5.41 -7.98 -18.52
N TYR A 55 -5.29 -7.64 -17.22
CA TYR A 55 -4.00 -7.45 -16.55
C TYR A 55 -3.45 -8.76 -15.98
N TRP A 56 -2.22 -9.12 -16.34
CA TRP A 56 -1.64 -10.44 -16.05
C TRP A 56 -0.99 -10.56 -14.65
N VAL A 57 -0.73 -9.45 -13.95
CA VAL A 57 -0.03 -9.46 -12.66
C VAL A 57 -1.03 -9.49 -11.49
N GLY A 58 -0.98 -10.56 -10.70
CA GLY A 58 -1.72 -10.65 -9.44
C GLY A 58 -1.02 -9.87 -8.33
N ALA A 59 -1.75 -8.99 -7.65
CA ALA A 59 -1.28 -8.31 -6.45
C ALA A 59 -2.23 -8.65 -5.30
N TRP A 60 -1.71 -9.33 -4.27
CA TRP A 60 -2.50 -9.87 -3.17
C TRP A 60 -2.42 -9.05 -1.87
N LEU A 61 -1.31 -8.33 -1.64
CA LEU A 61 -1.02 -7.85 -0.29
C LEU A 61 -1.56 -6.44 0.00
N PHE A 62 -1.52 -5.55 -0.97
CA PHE A 62 -2.13 -4.21 -0.88
C PHE A 62 -3.39 -4.11 -1.73
N GLY A 63 -3.99 -5.26 -2.05
CA GLY A 63 -5.00 -5.37 -3.10
C GLY A 63 -4.39 -5.12 -4.48
N PRO A 64 -5.23 -5.14 -5.52
CA PRO A 64 -4.77 -4.85 -6.87
C PRO A 64 -4.35 -3.38 -6.95
N ARG A 65 -3.15 -3.11 -7.48
CA ARG A 65 -2.42 -1.81 -7.37
C ARG A 65 -3.25 -0.57 -7.75
N TYR A 66 -4.30 -0.74 -8.55
CA TYR A 66 -5.18 0.32 -9.05
C TYR A 66 -6.58 0.36 -8.40
N TYR A 67 -6.84 -0.43 -7.35
CA TYR A 67 -8.16 -0.47 -6.69
C TYR A 67 -8.53 0.83 -5.99
N PHE A 68 -7.54 1.61 -5.57
CA PHE A 68 -7.77 2.92 -4.98
C PHE A 68 -8.61 3.83 -5.89
N GLU A 69 -8.38 3.77 -7.21
CA GLU A 69 -9.09 4.58 -8.19
C GLU A 69 -10.57 4.17 -8.33
N GLY A 70 -10.94 2.93 -8.01
CA GLY A 70 -12.34 2.47 -8.06
C GLY A 70 -13.05 2.56 -6.71
N LEU A 71 -12.32 2.82 -5.63
CA LEU A 71 -12.82 2.71 -4.26
C LEU A 71 -13.90 3.73 -3.94
N TYR A 72 -13.78 4.95 -4.48
CA TYR A 72 -14.79 6.00 -4.25
C TYR A 72 -16.15 5.60 -4.83
N SER A 73 -16.19 4.97 -6.00
CA SER A 73 -17.42 4.51 -6.65
C SER A 73 -18.15 3.50 -5.76
N LEU A 74 -17.41 2.55 -5.21
CA LEU A 74 -17.94 1.52 -4.31
C LEU A 74 -18.38 2.11 -2.96
N THR A 75 -17.59 3.03 -2.41
CA THR A 75 -17.90 3.67 -1.13
C THR A 75 -19.17 4.51 -1.22
N LEU A 76 -19.33 5.30 -2.29
CA LEU A 76 -20.54 6.07 -2.55
C LEU A 76 -21.75 5.18 -2.76
N LEU A 77 -21.60 4.06 -3.49
CA LEU A 77 -22.68 3.09 -3.69
C LEU A 77 -23.12 2.44 -2.37
N THR A 78 -22.17 2.01 -1.53
CA THR A 78 -22.44 1.50 -0.18
C THR A 78 -23.14 2.53 0.68
N ALA A 79 -22.69 3.80 0.64
CA ALA A 79 -23.32 4.88 1.39
C ALA A 79 -24.77 5.10 0.95
N LEU A 80 -25.05 5.12 -0.36
CA LEU A 80 -26.43 5.16 -0.88
C LEU A 80 -27.27 3.98 -0.37
N GLY A 81 -26.68 2.79 -0.32
CA GLY A 81 -27.33 1.60 0.22
C GLY A 81 -27.65 1.69 1.71
N VAL A 82 -26.72 2.23 2.50
CA VAL A 82 -26.91 2.52 3.93
C VAL A 82 -28.05 3.50 4.14
N PHE A 83 -28.05 4.62 3.42
CA PHE A 83 -29.10 5.65 3.54
C PHE A 83 -30.47 5.08 3.15
N SER A 84 -30.51 4.28 2.09
CA SER A 84 -31.70 3.55 1.65
C SER A 84 -32.23 2.60 2.73
N ALA A 85 -31.35 1.78 3.32
CA ALA A 85 -31.70 0.83 4.36
C ALA A 85 -32.24 1.53 5.63
N ALA A 86 -31.57 2.62 6.02
CA ALA A 86 -31.95 3.46 7.17
C ALA A 86 -33.24 4.27 6.93
N GLY A 87 -33.65 4.44 5.68
CA GLY A 87 -34.77 5.29 5.29
C GLY A 87 -34.46 6.79 5.38
N TRP A 88 -33.17 7.16 5.34
CA TRP A 88 -32.74 8.55 5.37
C TRP A 88 -32.91 9.25 4.02
N PRO A 89 -33.19 10.57 4.02
CA PRO A 89 -33.28 11.32 2.78
C PRO A 89 -31.89 11.48 2.15
N VAL A 90 -31.76 11.06 0.89
CA VAL A 90 -30.52 11.23 0.09
C VAL A 90 -30.47 12.59 -0.62
N LYS A 91 -31.63 13.23 -0.83
CA LYS A 91 -31.72 14.59 -1.36
C LYS A 91 -31.84 15.58 -0.21
N ARG A 92 -31.53 16.87 -0.46
CA ARG A 92 -31.82 17.99 0.45
C ARG A 92 -33.32 18.06 0.75
N ARG A 93 -33.76 17.26 1.71
CA ARG A 93 -35.11 17.24 2.28
C ARG A 93 -34.94 17.34 3.80
N PRO A 94 -35.88 17.99 4.50
CA PRO A 94 -35.85 18.02 5.95
C PRO A 94 -35.82 16.59 6.49
N TRP A 95 -34.99 16.36 7.51
CA TRP A 95 -34.86 15.05 8.13
C TRP A 95 -36.23 14.61 8.64
N PRO A 96 -36.69 13.39 8.32
CA PRO A 96 -37.99 12.94 8.76
C PRO A 96 -38.02 12.93 10.29
N ARG A 97 -39.00 13.60 10.89
CA ARG A 97 -39.22 13.70 12.35
C ARG A 97 -39.51 12.33 13.02
N ARG A 98 -39.64 11.26 12.23
CA ARG A 98 -39.94 9.91 12.72
C ARG A 98 -38.69 9.23 13.26
N ARG A 99 -38.66 9.08 14.59
CA ARG A 99 -37.72 8.24 15.34
C ARG A 99 -38.08 6.76 15.16
N GLY A 100 -37.79 6.20 13.99
CA GLY A 100 -38.01 4.79 13.71
C GLY A 100 -36.88 3.92 14.28
N TRP A 101 -37.16 2.64 14.54
CA TRP A 101 -36.13 1.65 14.93
C TRP A 101 -35.12 1.38 13.79
N ARG A 102 -35.53 1.56 12.53
CA ARG A 102 -34.72 1.32 11.33
C ARG A 102 -33.39 2.11 11.29
N PRO A 103 -33.38 3.45 11.41
CA PRO A 103 -32.11 4.20 11.42
C PRO A 103 -31.23 3.83 12.61
N LEU A 104 -31.82 3.54 13.77
CA LEU A 104 -31.06 3.07 14.94
C LEU A 104 -30.42 1.70 14.68
N ALA A 105 -31.18 0.75 14.12
CA ALA A 105 -30.70 -0.59 13.79
C ALA A 105 -29.58 -0.54 12.72
N VAL A 106 -29.73 0.27 11.67
CA VAL A 106 -28.68 0.42 10.64
C VAL A 106 -27.44 1.10 11.23
N THR A 107 -27.60 2.12 12.08
CA THR A 107 -26.48 2.77 12.76
C THR A 107 -25.76 1.79 13.69
N ALA A 108 -26.49 1.01 14.48
CA ALA A 108 -25.93 0.00 15.37
C ALA A 108 -25.19 -1.10 14.59
N LEU A 109 -25.76 -1.56 13.47
CA LEU A 109 -25.12 -2.52 12.58
C LEU A 109 -23.81 -1.96 12.00
N LEU A 110 -23.81 -0.72 11.53
CA LEU A 110 -22.59 -0.08 11.02
C LEU A 110 -21.53 0.10 12.10
N ALA A 111 -21.93 0.54 13.30
CA ALA A 111 -21.03 0.67 14.43
C ALA A 111 -20.41 -0.68 14.80
N LEU A 112 -21.21 -1.77 14.79
CA LEU A 112 -20.72 -3.12 15.00
C LEU A 112 -19.73 -3.53 13.91
N LEU A 113 -20.05 -3.34 12.63
CA LEU A 113 -19.17 -3.70 11.52
C LEU A 113 -17.84 -2.93 11.54
N VAL A 114 -17.89 -1.62 11.82
CA VAL A 114 -16.69 -0.80 12.02
C VAL A 114 -15.90 -1.27 13.25
N GLY A 115 -16.57 -1.57 14.36
CA GLY A 115 -15.95 -2.11 15.56
C GLY A 115 -15.22 -3.43 15.29
N LEU A 116 -15.85 -4.36 14.56
CA LEU A 116 -15.23 -5.62 14.14
C LEU A 116 -14.03 -5.41 13.22
N ASN A 117 -14.11 -4.42 12.33
CA ASN A 117 -12.99 -4.05 11.47
C ASN A 117 -11.78 -3.58 12.30
N VAL A 118 -11.98 -2.64 13.21
CA VAL A 118 -10.92 -2.06 14.04
C VAL A 118 -10.36 -3.08 15.02
N ALA A 119 -11.19 -3.94 15.60
CA ALA A 119 -10.79 -4.90 16.63
C ALA A 119 -10.10 -6.15 16.06
N PHE A 120 -10.52 -6.65 14.89
CA PHE A 120 -10.07 -7.96 14.39
C PHE A 120 -9.39 -7.88 13.03
N TYR A 121 -10.05 -7.28 12.04
CA TYR A 121 -9.55 -7.29 10.67
C TYR A 121 -8.30 -6.42 10.51
N LEU A 122 -8.33 -5.18 11.00
CA LEU A 122 -7.24 -4.22 10.85
C LEU A 122 -5.95 -4.69 11.56
N PRO A 123 -5.98 -5.17 12.83
CA PRO A 123 -4.77 -5.66 13.49
C PRO A 123 -4.15 -6.87 12.78
N LEU A 124 -4.97 -7.82 12.34
CA LEU A 124 -4.50 -8.99 11.59
C LEU A 124 -3.84 -8.56 10.27
N ARG A 125 -4.46 -7.63 9.54
CA ARG A 125 -3.95 -7.16 8.26
C ARG A 125 -2.67 -6.35 8.41
N LEU A 126 -2.62 -5.43 9.37
CA LEU A 126 -1.42 -4.66 9.70
C LEU A 126 -0.29 -5.58 10.19
N GLY A 127 -0.62 -6.63 10.94
CA GLY A 127 0.33 -7.67 11.33
C GLY A 127 1.01 -8.31 10.13
N GLY A 128 0.26 -8.68 9.10
CA GLY A 128 0.80 -9.24 7.86
C GLY A 128 1.63 -8.25 7.01
N MET A 129 1.43 -6.94 7.20
CA MET A 129 2.23 -5.90 6.53
C MET A 129 3.54 -5.59 7.26
N ARG A 130 3.64 -5.90 8.56
CA ARG A 130 4.86 -5.66 9.34
C ARG A 130 5.98 -6.59 8.90
N GLY A 131 7.10 -6.00 8.48
CA GLY A 131 8.26 -6.78 8.06
C GLY A 131 8.07 -7.52 6.74
N LEU A 132 7.05 -7.13 5.97
CA LEU A 132 6.83 -7.63 4.62
C LEU A 132 8.10 -7.44 3.78
N TYR A 133 8.44 -8.44 2.98
CA TYR A 133 9.63 -8.42 2.13
C TYR A 133 10.93 -8.20 2.91
N THR A 134 10.93 -8.56 4.20
CA THR A 134 12.04 -8.31 5.14
C THR A 134 12.37 -6.83 5.40
N ILE A 135 11.52 -5.90 4.92
CA ILE A 135 11.66 -4.45 5.10
C ILE A 135 11.32 -4.11 6.55
N ARG A 136 12.34 -3.77 7.34
CA ARG A 136 12.23 -3.48 8.77
C ARG A 136 13.19 -2.37 9.16
N ARG A 137 12.77 -1.52 10.10
CA ARG A 137 13.62 -0.47 10.69
C ARG A 137 14.91 -1.02 11.30
N SER A 138 14.89 -2.24 11.84
CA SER A 138 16.09 -2.88 12.41
C SER A 138 17.23 -3.07 11.40
N ARG A 139 16.92 -3.18 10.10
CA ARG A 139 17.94 -3.27 9.03
C ARG A 139 18.65 -1.94 8.79
N LEU A 140 18.12 -0.82 9.30
CA LEU A 140 18.78 0.50 9.23
C LEU A 140 19.78 0.69 10.37
N ALA A 141 19.66 -0.07 11.46
CA ALA A 141 20.47 0.11 12.66
C ALA A 141 21.99 0.14 12.41
N PRO A 142 22.58 -0.69 11.52
CA PRO A 142 24.01 -0.62 11.25
C PRO A 142 24.49 0.74 10.76
N PHE A 143 23.70 1.39 9.89
CA PHE A 143 24.01 2.70 9.33
C PHE A 143 23.76 3.85 10.31
N LEU A 144 22.98 3.62 11.37
CA LEU A 144 22.71 4.61 12.42
C LEU A 144 23.74 4.59 13.56
N SER A 145 24.64 3.61 13.57
CA SER A 145 25.70 3.53 14.57
C SER A 145 26.71 4.68 14.42
N ALA A 146 27.24 5.18 15.54
CA ALA A 146 28.25 6.23 15.52
C ALA A 146 29.51 5.84 14.74
N GLU A 147 29.85 4.54 14.71
CA GLU A 147 30.97 4.01 13.95
C GLU A 147 30.73 4.08 12.43
N ALA A 148 29.56 3.65 11.95
CA ALA A 148 29.23 3.76 10.54
C ALA A 148 29.15 5.22 10.09
N GLN A 149 28.60 6.11 10.92
CA GLN A 149 28.50 7.54 10.59
C GLN A 149 29.86 8.20 10.33
N ARG A 150 30.95 7.70 10.95
CA ARG A 150 32.32 8.17 10.66
C ARG A 150 32.82 7.82 9.26
N LEU A 151 32.16 6.90 8.55
CA LEU A 151 32.50 6.53 7.16
C LEU A 151 31.85 7.47 6.14
N THR A 152 30.92 8.32 6.57
CA THR A 152 30.21 9.26 5.69
C THR A 152 31.05 10.49 5.36
N PRO A 153 30.83 11.15 4.21
CA PRO A 153 29.86 10.83 3.16
C PRO A 153 30.27 9.56 2.39
N ALA A 154 29.32 8.65 2.19
CA ALA A 154 29.60 7.34 1.60
C ALA A 154 28.60 6.98 0.50
N LEU A 155 29.12 6.28 -0.51
CA LEU A 155 28.35 5.56 -1.52
C LEU A 155 28.43 4.07 -1.20
N VAL A 156 27.29 3.45 -0.96
CA VAL A 156 27.17 2.07 -0.53
C VAL A 156 26.62 1.23 -1.69
N ILE A 157 27.46 0.35 -2.21
CA ILE A 157 27.08 -0.63 -3.23
C ILE A 157 26.57 -1.88 -2.51
N VAL A 158 25.27 -2.13 -2.65
CA VAL A 158 24.54 -3.18 -1.94
C VAL A 158 24.56 -4.45 -2.77
N ASP A 159 25.28 -5.45 -2.28
CA ASP A 159 25.40 -6.78 -2.88
C ASP A 159 24.27 -7.68 -2.37
N THR A 160 23.23 -7.84 -3.18
CA THR A 160 22.07 -8.70 -2.85
C THR A 160 21.40 -9.23 -4.11
N GLU A 161 20.87 -10.44 -4.07
CA GLU A 161 20.15 -11.06 -5.18
C GLU A 161 18.77 -10.43 -5.43
N HIS A 162 18.17 -9.85 -4.41
CA HIS A 162 16.81 -9.32 -4.46
C HIS A 162 16.80 -7.83 -4.18
N TRP A 163 15.89 -7.09 -4.80
CA TRP A 163 15.84 -5.64 -4.62
C TRP A 163 15.41 -5.23 -3.20
N MET A 164 14.72 -6.10 -2.45
CA MET A 164 14.05 -5.72 -1.20
C MET A 164 15.02 -5.22 -0.10
N PRO A 165 16.17 -5.88 0.18
CA PRO A 165 17.13 -5.37 1.14
C PRO A 165 17.74 -4.03 0.73
N TYR A 166 18.02 -3.83 -0.57
CA TYR A 166 18.44 -2.54 -1.12
C TYR A 166 17.35 -1.47 -0.93
N GLY A 167 16.11 -1.77 -1.34
CA GLY A 167 14.98 -0.84 -1.24
C GLY A 167 14.66 -0.40 0.19
N ASN A 168 14.96 -1.23 1.19
CA ASN A 168 14.82 -0.86 2.59
C ASN A 168 15.77 0.27 3.01
N LEU A 169 16.97 0.33 2.42
CA LEU A 169 18.01 1.32 2.77
C LEU A 169 17.74 2.71 2.18
N LEU A 170 16.96 2.80 1.09
CA LEU A 170 16.62 4.06 0.43
C LEU A 170 15.90 5.06 1.33
N VAL A 171 15.38 4.64 2.49
CA VAL A 171 14.83 5.54 3.52
C VAL A 171 15.89 6.48 4.11
N LEU A 172 17.17 6.11 4.04
CA LEU A 172 18.30 6.92 4.50
C LEU A 172 18.84 7.87 3.42
N GLU A 173 18.22 7.89 2.24
CA GLU A 173 18.65 8.63 1.06
C GLU A 173 17.56 9.62 0.60
N ASP A 174 17.99 10.74 0.01
CA ASP A 174 17.09 11.71 -0.61
C ASP A 174 17.18 11.68 -2.15
N PRO A 175 16.14 12.14 -2.88
CA PRO A 175 16.14 12.14 -4.34
C PRO A 175 17.21 13.01 -5.02
N TRP A 176 17.85 13.93 -4.29
CA TRP A 176 18.92 14.81 -4.76
C TRP A 176 20.32 14.27 -4.45
N LEU A 177 20.39 13.10 -3.79
CA LEU A 177 21.64 12.42 -3.45
C LEU A 177 22.55 13.27 -2.53
N THR A 178 21.95 14.08 -1.66
CA THR A 178 22.68 14.98 -0.75
C THR A 178 22.90 14.41 0.65
N THR A 179 22.22 13.31 0.99
CA THR A 179 22.36 12.61 2.27
C THR A 179 23.78 12.08 2.53
N PRO A 180 24.15 11.87 3.81
CA PRO A 180 25.43 11.25 4.17
C PRO A 180 25.62 9.86 3.56
N TRP A 181 24.52 9.12 3.36
CA TRP A 181 24.48 7.82 2.71
C TRP A 181 23.80 7.93 1.35
N ILE A 182 24.41 7.34 0.32
CA ILE A 182 23.82 7.06 -0.99
C ILE A 182 23.90 5.56 -1.21
N PHE A 183 22.86 4.95 -1.78
CA PHE A 183 22.84 3.52 -2.05
C PHE A 183 22.74 3.22 -3.54
N ALA A 184 23.48 2.21 -4.00
CA ALA A 184 23.35 1.65 -5.33
C ALA A 184 23.17 0.14 -5.22
N TRP A 185 22.25 -0.43 -6.01
CA TRP A 185 22.15 -1.88 -6.11
C TRP A 185 23.24 -2.41 -7.04
N SER A 186 24.06 -3.33 -6.53
CA SER A 186 25.12 -4.00 -7.28
C SER A 186 24.56 -4.64 -8.56
N ARG A 187 25.14 -4.26 -9.70
CA ARG A 187 24.78 -4.79 -11.03
C ARG A 187 25.97 -5.48 -11.70
N GLY A 188 27.05 -5.68 -10.95
CA GLY A 188 28.30 -6.27 -11.41
C GLY A 188 29.42 -5.23 -11.56
N ALA A 189 30.65 -5.71 -11.60
CA ALA A 189 31.86 -4.89 -11.43
C ALA A 189 31.96 -3.67 -12.37
N GLY A 190 31.54 -3.79 -13.64
CA GLY A 190 31.61 -2.69 -14.61
C GLY A 190 30.66 -1.53 -14.27
N PRO A 191 29.34 -1.77 -14.18
CA PRO A 191 28.38 -0.78 -13.68
C PRO A 191 28.77 -0.17 -12.33
N ASP A 192 29.17 -1.01 -11.37
CA ASP A 192 29.51 -0.59 -10.01
C ASP A 192 30.71 0.38 -9.99
N LEU A 193 31.72 0.10 -10.82
CA LEU A 193 32.88 0.99 -11.01
C LEU A 193 32.47 2.36 -11.58
N ARG A 194 31.56 2.39 -12.56
CA ARG A 194 31.08 3.64 -13.17
C ARG A 194 30.30 4.49 -12.17
N VAL A 195 29.46 3.85 -11.34
CA VAL A 195 28.73 4.57 -10.29
C VAL A 195 29.70 5.12 -9.26
N ALA A 196 30.68 4.32 -8.82
CA ALA A 196 31.70 4.81 -7.89
C ALA A 196 32.50 6.00 -8.45
N GLN A 197 32.83 5.97 -9.74
CA GLN A 197 33.54 7.08 -10.41
C GLN A 197 32.70 8.36 -10.51
N ALA A 198 31.38 8.26 -10.48
CA ALA A 198 30.48 9.42 -10.49
C ALA A 198 30.37 10.11 -9.13
N PHE A 199 30.82 9.47 -8.04
CA PHE A 199 30.83 10.01 -6.69
C PHE A 199 32.24 9.98 -6.07
N PRO A 200 33.22 10.68 -6.67
CA PRO A 200 34.62 10.61 -6.24
C PRO A 200 34.86 11.14 -4.82
N ASP A 201 34.00 12.05 -4.34
CA ASP A 201 34.13 12.68 -3.02
C ASP A 201 33.58 11.82 -1.87
N ARG A 202 33.16 10.58 -2.15
CA ARG A 202 32.52 9.69 -1.17
C ARG A 202 33.33 8.43 -0.93
N THR A 203 33.33 7.96 0.31
CA THR A 203 33.86 6.65 0.66
C THR A 203 33.03 5.56 -0.03
N ILE A 204 33.67 4.72 -0.84
CA ILE A 204 32.96 3.62 -1.50
C ILE A 204 32.96 2.40 -0.60
N ILE A 205 31.77 1.86 -0.34
CA ILE A 205 31.58 0.73 0.57
C ILE A 205 30.82 -0.36 -0.16
N ARG A 206 31.34 -1.58 -0.13
CA ARG A 206 30.57 -2.79 -0.47
C ARG A 206 29.87 -3.30 0.78
N TYR A 207 28.59 -3.55 0.64
CA TYR A 207 27.72 -3.93 1.75
C TYR A 207 26.87 -5.14 1.37
N ASN A 208 26.97 -6.19 2.18
CA ASN A 208 26.12 -7.38 2.07
C ASN A 208 25.06 -7.35 3.19
N PRO A 209 23.75 -7.29 2.87
CA PRO A 209 22.69 -7.29 3.86
C PRO A 209 22.64 -8.52 4.80
N GLU A 210 23.27 -9.63 4.41
CA GLU A 210 23.40 -10.83 5.25
C GLU A 210 24.48 -10.69 6.32
N GLU A 211 25.41 -9.74 6.16
CA GLU A 211 26.45 -9.38 7.12
C GLU A 211 26.30 -7.91 7.55
N PRO A 212 25.20 -7.56 8.24
CA PRO A 212 24.71 -6.18 8.33
C PRO A 212 25.64 -5.18 9.03
N TYR A 213 26.59 -5.63 9.85
CA TYR A 213 27.55 -4.76 10.53
C TYR A 213 28.94 -4.74 9.88
N ARG A 214 29.09 -5.39 8.72
CA ARG A 214 30.35 -5.45 8.00
C ARG A 214 30.35 -4.47 6.82
N PHE A 215 31.14 -3.42 6.95
CA PHE A 215 31.37 -2.43 5.89
C PHE A 215 32.73 -2.67 5.24
N VAL A 216 32.74 -3.10 3.98
CA VAL A 216 33.98 -3.35 3.25
C VAL A 216 34.32 -2.11 2.42
N ILE A 217 35.29 -1.32 2.87
CA ILE A 217 35.76 -0.15 2.12
C ILE A 217 36.42 -0.64 0.84
N TRP A 218 35.88 -0.24 -0.31
CA TRP A 218 36.45 -0.57 -1.61
C TRP A 218 37.39 0.54 -2.06
N ARG A 219 38.68 0.21 -2.17
CA ARG A 219 39.70 1.11 -2.70
C ARG A 219 39.94 0.78 -4.16
N TYR A 220 39.98 1.79 -5.02
CA TYR A 220 40.43 1.63 -6.40
C TYR A 220 41.83 1.01 -6.40
N PRO A 221 42.11 0.03 -7.28
CA PRO A 221 43.48 -0.22 -7.67
C PRO A 221 44.01 1.11 -8.21
N GLN A 222 45.01 1.68 -7.54
CA GLN A 222 45.70 2.84 -8.09
C GLN A 222 46.29 2.40 -9.44
N ARG A 223 45.91 3.13 -10.49
CA ARG A 223 46.51 2.95 -11.82
C ARG A 223 47.95 3.39 -11.78
#